data_AF-M0BQP3-F1
#
_entry.id   AF-M0BQP3-F1
#
_cell.length_a   1.000
_cell.length_b   1.000
_cell.length_c   1.000
_cell.angle_alpha   90.00
_cell.angle_beta   90.00
_cell.angle_gamma   90.00
#
_symmetry.space_group_name_H-M   'P 1'
#
loop_
_entity.id
_entity.type
_entity.pdbx_description
1 polymer ?
#
loop_
_entity_poly.entity_id
_entity_poly.type
_entity_poly.pdbx_seq_one_letter_code
_entity_poly.pdbx_strand_id
1 'polypeptide(L)'
;MTVTIVGSQLGDEGKGGVVDIYGEAADVVVRYQGGDNAGHTVVSDGDTYKLSLVPSGAVRGKVGVLGNGCVVNPETLFEELDELRSRGLDPDVRVAARAHVILPYHRVLDGIEEAEKADLAAGTTKRGIGPTYEDKAGRRGIRVGDLLDPEVLRSRLEYVVPQKRALARDVYGTELDDAFDIEEPVSYTH
;
A
#
# COMPACT_ATOMS: atom_id res chain seq x y z
N MET A 1 -20.80 -8.62 -15.50
CA MET A 1 -21.53 -7.72 -14.57
C MET A 1 -20.51 -7.10 -13.64
N THR A 2 -20.68 -5.84 -13.24
CA THR A 2 -19.76 -5.16 -12.32
C THR A 2 -20.54 -4.70 -11.10
N VAL A 3 -20.03 -5.04 -9.91
CA VAL A 3 -20.60 -4.62 -8.63
C VAL A 3 -19.55 -3.79 -7.91
N THR A 4 -19.98 -2.68 -7.32
CA THR A 4 -19.10 -1.79 -6.56
C THR A 4 -19.58 -1.71 -5.12
N ILE A 5 -18.69 -2.01 -4.19
CA ILE A 5 -18.97 -2.00 -2.75
C ILE A 5 -18.22 -0.81 -2.15
N VAL A 6 -18.96 0.12 -1.57
CA VAL A 6 -18.43 1.33 -0.93
C VAL A 6 -18.96 1.47 0.49
N GLY A 7 -18.16 2.08 1.35
CA GLY A 7 -18.59 2.45 2.70
C GLY A 7 -19.32 3.78 2.61
N SER A 8 -20.47 3.90 3.27
CA SER A 8 -21.26 5.13 3.28
C SER A 8 -21.00 5.98 4.53
N GLN A 9 -20.07 5.57 5.40
CA GLN A 9 -19.76 6.22 6.67
C GLN A 9 -18.25 6.50 6.76
N LEU A 10 -17.67 6.44 7.96
CA LEU A 10 -16.27 6.77 8.25
C LEU A 10 -15.40 5.51 8.49
N GLY A 11 -15.64 4.44 7.72
CA GLY A 11 -14.91 3.19 7.87
C GLY A 11 -15.65 2.13 8.69
N ASP A 12 -15.11 0.92 8.70
CA ASP A 12 -15.60 -0.25 9.46
C ASP A 12 -17.09 -0.61 9.32
N GLU A 13 -17.69 -0.33 8.16
CA GLU A 13 -19.10 -0.65 7.88
C GLU A 13 -19.35 -2.13 7.53
N GLY A 14 -18.39 -3.01 7.84
CA GLY A 14 -18.49 -4.43 7.50
C GLY A 14 -18.40 -4.73 6.00
N LYS A 15 -17.79 -3.83 5.21
CA LYS A 15 -17.59 -4.01 3.75
C LYS A 15 -16.99 -5.36 3.39
N GLY A 16 -16.04 -5.85 4.22
CA GLY A 16 -15.42 -7.17 4.05
C GLY A 16 -16.43 -8.31 3.97
N GLY A 17 -17.46 -8.30 4.83
CA GLY A 17 -18.53 -9.30 4.80
C GLY A 17 -19.40 -9.22 3.54
N VAL A 18 -19.68 -8.01 3.05
CA VAL A 18 -20.41 -7.83 1.78
C VAL A 18 -19.57 -8.32 0.60
N VAL A 19 -18.27 -7.99 0.59
CA VAL A 19 -17.34 -8.50 -0.43
C VAL A 19 -17.28 -10.02 -0.38
N ASP A 20 -17.39 -10.62 0.80
CA ASP A 20 -17.42 -12.07 0.98
C ASP A 20 -18.60 -12.73 0.27
N ILE A 21 -19.81 -12.18 0.48
CA ILE A 21 -21.06 -12.68 -0.13
C ILE A 21 -20.98 -12.65 -1.66
N TYR A 22 -20.44 -11.57 -2.24
CA TYR A 22 -20.32 -11.44 -3.70
C TYR A 22 -19.06 -12.09 -4.27
N GLY A 23 -18.06 -12.38 -3.42
CA GLY A 23 -16.73 -12.84 -3.82
C GLY A 23 -16.71 -14.24 -4.41
N GLU A 24 -17.64 -15.11 -4.02
CA GLU A 24 -17.76 -16.47 -4.56
C GLU A 24 -18.10 -16.46 -6.06
N ALA A 25 -19.04 -15.59 -6.46
CA ALA A 25 -19.51 -15.45 -7.83
C ALA A 25 -18.60 -14.55 -8.70
N ALA A 26 -17.66 -13.82 -8.10
CA ALA A 26 -16.77 -12.93 -8.83
C ALA A 26 -15.60 -13.70 -9.46
N ASP A 27 -15.24 -13.36 -10.70
CA ASP A 27 -14.00 -13.83 -11.34
C ASP A 27 -12.79 -12.97 -10.95
N VAL A 28 -13.05 -11.68 -10.68
CA VAL A 28 -12.03 -10.66 -10.40
C VAL A 28 -12.48 -9.78 -9.23
N VAL A 29 -11.60 -9.58 -8.25
CA VAL A 29 -11.82 -8.68 -7.10
C VAL A 29 -10.80 -7.55 -7.15
N VAL A 30 -11.29 -6.32 -7.26
CA VAL A 30 -10.46 -5.13 -7.49
C VAL A 30 -10.49 -4.20 -6.30
N ARG A 31 -9.31 -3.84 -5.76
CA ARG A 31 -9.15 -2.63 -4.96
C ARG A 31 -8.84 -1.44 -5.85
N TYR A 32 -9.50 -0.33 -5.60
CA TYR A 32 -9.38 0.87 -6.44
C TYR A 32 -8.72 2.07 -5.75
N GLN A 33 -8.54 2.03 -4.43
CA GLN A 33 -7.94 3.10 -3.63
C GLN A 33 -7.35 2.56 -2.32
N GLY A 34 -6.67 3.42 -1.59
CA GLY A 34 -6.08 3.11 -0.28
C GLY A 34 -4.80 2.29 -0.41
N GLY A 35 -4.32 1.79 0.71
CA GLY A 35 -3.19 0.87 0.78
C GLY A 35 -3.39 -0.15 1.89
N ASP A 36 -2.31 -0.50 2.56
CA ASP A 36 -2.29 -1.39 3.71
C ASP A 36 -2.88 -0.76 4.99
N ASN A 37 -3.39 0.48 4.94
CA ASN A 37 -4.14 1.09 6.04
C ASN A 37 -5.55 0.52 6.21
N ALA A 38 -6.09 -0.13 5.19
CA ALA A 38 -7.31 -0.90 5.31
C ALA A 38 -7.00 -2.30 5.86
N GLY A 39 -7.93 -2.87 6.61
CA GLY A 39 -7.89 -4.28 7.01
C GLY A 39 -9.20 -4.95 6.66
N HIS A 40 -9.16 -6.21 6.22
CA HIS A 40 -10.34 -7.03 6.07
C HIS A 40 -10.03 -8.49 6.44
N THR A 41 -11.00 -9.12 7.09
CA THR A 41 -10.94 -10.53 7.45
C THR A 41 -11.72 -11.34 6.44
N VAL A 42 -11.12 -12.42 5.94
CA VAL A 42 -11.76 -13.39 5.05
C VAL A 42 -11.85 -14.72 5.78
N VAL A 43 -13.00 -15.38 5.71
CA VAL A 43 -13.18 -16.75 6.20
C VAL A 43 -13.45 -17.66 5.00
N SER A 44 -12.58 -18.64 4.78
CA SER A 44 -12.73 -19.64 3.72
C SER A 44 -12.37 -21.00 4.27
N ASP A 45 -13.19 -22.01 3.98
CA ASP A 45 -12.93 -23.43 4.32
C ASP A 45 -12.62 -23.69 5.80
N GLY A 46 -13.14 -22.85 6.70
CA GLY A 46 -12.93 -22.93 8.15
C GLY A 46 -11.73 -22.14 8.67
N ASP A 47 -10.88 -21.60 7.78
CA ASP A 47 -9.72 -20.79 8.11
C ASP A 47 -10.02 -19.29 8.07
N THR A 48 -9.31 -18.54 8.91
CA THR A 48 -9.41 -17.08 8.98
C THR A 48 -8.13 -16.42 8.47
N TYR A 49 -8.28 -15.50 7.52
CA TYR A 49 -7.19 -14.75 6.91
C TYR A 49 -7.38 -13.27 7.19
N LYS A 50 -6.36 -12.61 7.76
CA LYS A 50 -6.36 -11.17 8.01
C LYS A 50 -5.47 -10.52 6.95
N LEU A 51 -6.07 -9.73 6.09
CA LEU A 51 -5.37 -9.11 4.96
C LEU A 51 -5.52 -7.59 5.05
N SER A 52 -4.52 -6.88 4.55
CA SER A 52 -4.49 -5.43 4.51
C SER A 52 -4.44 -4.95 3.06
N LEU A 53 -3.56 -5.52 2.23
CA LEU A 53 -3.34 -5.08 0.85
C LEU A 53 -3.78 -6.09 -0.21
N VAL A 54 -3.61 -7.39 -0.01
CA VAL A 54 -4.08 -8.44 -0.94
C VAL A 54 -5.62 -8.46 -1.03
N PRO A 55 -6.23 -8.35 -2.24
CA PRO A 55 -7.69 -8.42 -2.38
C PRO A 55 -8.25 -9.75 -1.87
N SER A 56 -9.40 -9.71 -1.17
CA SER A 56 -10.02 -10.89 -0.54
C SER A 56 -10.28 -12.07 -1.49
N GLY A 57 -10.53 -11.79 -2.78
CA GLY A 57 -10.73 -12.83 -3.80
C GLY A 57 -9.54 -13.77 -3.96
N ALA A 58 -8.33 -13.33 -3.65
CA ALA A 58 -7.12 -14.15 -3.76
C ALA A 58 -7.16 -15.40 -2.87
N VAL A 59 -7.84 -15.33 -1.71
CA VAL A 59 -8.04 -16.48 -0.81
C VAL A 59 -8.92 -17.56 -1.45
N ARG A 60 -9.78 -17.18 -2.40
CA ARG A 60 -10.74 -18.06 -3.09
C ARG A 60 -10.28 -18.44 -4.50
N GLY A 61 -8.99 -18.28 -4.81
CA GLY A 61 -8.43 -18.55 -6.14
C GLY A 61 -8.96 -17.63 -7.24
N LYS A 62 -9.51 -16.45 -6.89
CA LYS A 62 -9.95 -15.44 -7.85
C LYS A 62 -8.80 -14.48 -8.16
N VAL A 63 -8.88 -13.81 -9.31
CA VAL A 63 -7.89 -12.79 -9.68
C VAL A 63 -8.08 -11.56 -8.79
N GLY A 64 -7.09 -11.28 -7.94
CA GLY A 64 -6.99 -10.05 -7.17
C GLY A 64 -6.33 -8.95 -7.99
N VAL A 65 -6.88 -7.72 -7.98
CA VAL A 65 -6.25 -6.57 -8.65
C VAL A 65 -6.08 -5.40 -7.68
N LEU A 66 -4.87 -4.86 -7.63
CA LEU A 66 -4.57 -3.55 -7.05
C LEU A 66 -4.57 -2.50 -8.16
N GLY A 67 -5.61 -1.68 -8.19
CA GLY A 67 -5.78 -0.64 -9.20
C GLY A 67 -4.82 0.54 -9.05
N ASN A 68 -4.75 1.40 -10.08
CA ASN A 68 -3.84 2.56 -10.10
C ASN A 68 -4.17 3.65 -9.07
N GLY A 69 -5.35 3.57 -8.44
CA GLY A 69 -5.71 4.46 -7.35
C GLY A 69 -5.07 4.06 -6.03
N CYS A 70 -4.59 2.82 -5.88
CA CYS A 70 -3.94 2.34 -4.66
C CYS A 70 -2.52 2.90 -4.48
N VAL A 71 -2.09 2.90 -3.23
CA VAL A 71 -0.70 3.04 -2.78
C VAL A 71 -0.26 1.68 -2.23
N VAL A 72 0.83 1.14 -2.76
CA VAL A 72 1.26 -0.26 -2.59
C VAL A 72 2.51 -0.25 -1.74
N ASN A 73 2.44 -0.84 -0.55
CA ASN A 73 3.62 -1.18 0.23
C ASN A 73 4.15 -2.55 -0.23
N PRO A 74 5.33 -2.63 -0.89
CA PRO A 74 5.87 -3.90 -1.36
C PRO A 74 6.11 -4.90 -0.24
N GLU A 75 6.63 -4.45 0.91
CA GLU A 75 6.91 -5.30 2.07
C GLU A 75 5.63 -6.02 2.52
N THR A 76 4.59 -5.26 2.85
CA THR A 76 3.29 -5.84 3.27
C THR A 76 2.64 -6.67 2.17
N LEU A 77 2.79 -6.31 0.89
CA LEU A 77 2.27 -7.12 -0.20
C LEU A 77 2.91 -8.52 -0.22
N PHE A 78 4.25 -8.58 -0.15
CA PHE A 78 4.97 -9.84 -0.21
C PHE A 78 4.77 -10.67 1.06
N GLU A 79 4.76 -10.04 2.25
CA GLU A 79 4.43 -10.71 3.51
C GLU A 79 3.07 -11.41 3.44
N GLU A 80 2.02 -10.72 2.96
CA GLU A 80 0.68 -11.30 2.84
C GLU A 80 0.62 -12.41 1.79
N LEU A 81 1.30 -12.26 0.65
CA LEU A 81 1.38 -13.30 -0.38
C LEU A 81 2.09 -14.56 0.14
N ASP A 82 3.18 -14.38 0.88
CA ASP A 82 3.96 -15.48 1.43
C ASP A 82 3.23 -16.17 2.58
N GLU A 83 2.48 -15.43 3.41
CA GLU A 83 1.57 -16.01 4.41
C GLU A 83 0.52 -16.90 3.73
N LEU A 84 -0.12 -16.42 2.66
CA LEU A 84 -1.10 -17.21 1.91
C LEU A 84 -0.47 -18.47 1.30
N ARG A 85 0.71 -18.35 0.69
CA ARG A 85 1.46 -19.49 0.13
C ARG A 85 1.87 -20.51 1.18
N SER A 86 2.28 -20.06 2.36
CA SER A 86 2.65 -20.94 3.48
C SER A 86 1.47 -21.80 3.96
N ARG A 87 0.24 -21.34 3.71
CA ARG A 87 -1.01 -22.06 3.99
C ARG A 87 -1.52 -22.88 2.81
N GLY A 88 -0.73 -23.04 1.75
CA GLY A 88 -1.07 -23.88 0.60
C GLY A 88 -1.93 -23.21 -0.48
N LEU A 89 -2.11 -21.88 -0.42
CA LEU A 89 -2.81 -21.12 -1.44
C LEU A 89 -1.84 -20.63 -2.54
N ASP A 90 -2.35 -20.41 -3.76
CA ASP A 90 -1.59 -19.82 -4.87
C ASP A 90 -2.31 -18.55 -5.37
N PRO A 91 -2.12 -17.39 -4.71
CA PRO A 91 -2.87 -16.18 -5.03
C PRO A 91 -2.44 -15.51 -6.35
N ASP A 92 -3.36 -15.38 -7.33
CA ASP A 92 -3.17 -14.53 -8.53
C ASP A 92 -3.49 -13.08 -8.18
N VAL A 93 -2.46 -12.30 -7.82
CA VAL A 93 -2.57 -10.87 -7.54
C VAL A 93 -1.84 -10.06 -8.59
N ARG A 94 -2.56 -9.13 -9.22
CA ARG A 94 -2.06 -8.24 -10.26
C ARG A 94 -2.02 -6.81 -9.75
N VAL A 95 -0.88 -6.17 -9.92
CA VAL A 95 -0.67 -4.78 -9.49
C VAL A 95 -0.61 -3.87 -10.71
N ALA A 96 -1.43 -2.83 -10.73
CA ALA A 96 -1.38 -1.85 -11.80
C ALA A 96 -0.01 -1.15 -11.80
N ALA A 97 0.68 -1.15 -12.94
CA ALA A 97 1.98 -0.46 -13.10
C ALA A 97 1.92 1.05 -12.76
N ARG A 98 0.72 1.65 -12.75
CA ARG A 98 0.48 3.06 -12.39
C ARG A 98 0.12 3.29 -10.91
N ALA A 99 -0.02 2.24 -10.11
CA ALA A 99 -0.15 2.36 -8.65
C ALA A 99 1.14 2.96 -8.08
N HIS A 100 1.01 3.76 -7.02
CA HIS A 100 2.17 4.39 -6.37
C HIS A 100 2.75 3.47 -5.30
N VAL A 101 4.04 3.60 -5.05
CA VAL A 101 4.78 2.74 -4.11
C VAL A 101 4.97 3.50 -2.81
N ILE A 102 4.60 2.86 -1.70
CA ILE A 102 4.98 3.30 -0.36
C ILE A 102 6.44 2.87 -0.16
N LEU A 103 7.25 3.82 0.29
CA LEU A 103 8.69 3.66 0.53
C LEU A 103 8.99 3.97 1.99
N PRO A 104 10.10 3.50 2.57
CA PRO A 104 10.39 3.65 4.00
C PRO A 104 10.26 5.10 4.49
N TYR A 105 10.81 6.09 3.76
CA TYR A 105 10.69 7.51 4.13
C TYR A 105 9.25 8.00 4.22
N HIS A 106 8.29 7.43 3.47
CA HIS A 106 6.89 7.83 3.58
C HIS A 106 6.32 7.49 4.96
N ARG A 107 6.71 6.34 5.54
CA ARG A 107 6.26 5.91 6.87
C ARG A 107 6.84 6.80 7.96
N VAL A 108 8.12 7.15 7.83
CA VAL A 108 8.79 8.08 8.74
C VAL A 108 8.12 9.45 8.69
N LEU A 109 7.88 10.00 7.49
CA LEU A 109 7.20 11.29 7.33
C LEU A 109 5.78 11.30 7.90
N ASP A 110 5.00 10.22 7.71
CA ASP A 110 3.66 10.08 8.29
C ASP A 110 3.71 10.11 9.82
N GLY A 111 4.71 9.43 10.41
CA GLY A 111 4.94 9.45 11.86
C GLY A 111 5.34 10.83 12.40
N ILE A 112 6.25 11.53 11.71
CA ILE A 112 6.71 12.87 12.06
C ILE A 112 5.53 13.85 12.02
N GLU A 113 4.79 13.88 10.91
CA GLU A 113 3.69 14.82 10.73
C GLU A 113 2.57 14.64 11.76
N GLU A 114 2.24 13.39 12.11
CA GLU A 114 1.25 13.13 13.15
C GLU A 114 1.73 13.59 14.53
N ALA A 115 3.01 13.43 14.84
CA ALA A 115 3.56 13.90 16.11
C ALA A 115 3.53 15.44 16.20
N GLU A 116 3.90 16.12 15.12
CA GLU A 116 3.91 17.59 15.04
C GLU A 116 2.52 18.21 15.09
N LYS A 117 1.50 17.53 14.54
CA LYS A 117 0.13 18.02 14.53
C LYS A 117 -0.49 18.07 15.93
N ALA A 118 0.03 17.32 16.92
CA ALA A 118 -0.47 17.30 18.30
C ALA A 118 -2.02 17.20 18.36
N ASP A 119 -2.71 18.25 18.84
CA ASP A 119 -4.18 18.28 18.93
C ASP A 119 -4.91 18.28 17.58
N LEU A 120 -4.19 18.56 16.48
CA LEU A 120 -4.68 18.50 15.09
C LEU A 120 -4.38 17.16 14.41
N ALA A 121 -3.83 16.18 15.14
CA ALA A 121 -3.49 14.87 14.58
C ALA A 121 -4.74 14.18 14.03
N ALA A 122 -4.59 13.52 12.88
CA ALA A 122 -5.69 12.81 12.23
C ALA A 122 -5.86 11.38 12.76
N GLY A 123 -4.90 10.86 13.53
CA GLY A 123 -4.86 9.48 13.97
C GLY A 123 -4.48 8.54 12.83
N THR A 124 -3.43 8.85 12.06
CA THR A 124 -3.06 8.03 10.91
C THR A 124 -2.55 6.65 11.35
N THR A 125 -2.57 5.70 10.41
CA THR A 125 -2.02 4.36 10.63
C THR A 125 -0.49 4.33 10.63
N LYS A 126 0.18 5.48 10.40
CA LYS A 126 1.64 5.62 10.27
C LYS A 126 2.25 4.66 9.23
N ARG A 127 1.47 4.35 8.19
CA ARG A 127 1.86 3.45 7.09
C ARG A 127 2.32 4.21 5.84
N GLY A 128 2.41 5.54 5.90
CA GLY A 128 2.89 6.34 4.77
C GLY A 128 1.85 6.62 3.70
N ILE A 129 0.55 6.40 3.99
CA ILE A 129 -0.54 6.58 3.01
C ILE A 129 -0.61 8.03 2.54
N GLY A 130 -0.69 8.96 3.50
CA GLY A 130 -0.78 10.40 3.24
C GLY A 130 0.42 10.88 2.42
N PRO A 131 1.66 10.73 2.93
CA PRO A 131 2.86 11.16 2.21
C PRO A 131 2.99 10.55 0.80
N THR A 132 2.57 9.30 0.59
CA THR A 132 2.60 8.68 -0.75
C THR A 132 1.58 9.33 -1.70
N TYR A 133 0.37 9.65 -1.21
CA TYR A 133 -0.61 10.39 -2.01
C TYR A 133 -0.16 11.84 -2.28
N GLU A 134 0.56 12.47 -1.36
CA GLU A 134 1.14 13.79 -1.59
C GLU A 134 2.19 13.77 -2.69
N ASP A 135 3.05 12.74 -2.73
CA ASP A 135 4.04 12.58 -3.79
C ASP A 135 3.40 12.26 -5.14
N LYS A 136 2.29 11.50 -5.14
CA LYS A 136 1.43 11.33 -6.31
C LYS A 136 0.86 12.66 -6.81
N ALA A 137 0.25 13.45 -5.93
CA ALA A 137 -0.28 14.78 -6.29
C ALA A 137 0.83 15.74 -6.74
N GLY A 138 2.00 15.67 -6.09
CA GLY A 138 3.21 16.42 -6.43
C GLY A 138 3.91 15.96 -7.70
N ARG A 139 3.44 14.88 -8.35
CA ARG A 139 4.02 14.29 -9.57
C ARG A 139 5.48 13.86 -9.42
N ARG A 140 5.88 13.48 -8.20
CA ARG A 140 7.22 13.02 -7.84
C ARG A 140 7.26 11.60 -7.26
N GLY A 141 6.09 11.00 -7.05
CA GLY A 141 5.98 9.66 -6.50
C GLY A 141 6.51 8.58 -7.43
N ILE A 142 7.06 7.54 -6.81
CA ILE A 142 7.48 6.30 -7.47
C ILE A 142 6.25 5.44 -7.73
N ARG A 143 6.16 4.85 -8.92
CA ARG A 143 5.08 3.92 -9.30
C ARG A 143 5.63 2.52 -9.44
N VAL A 144 4.74 1.53 -9.36
CA VAL A 144 5.10 0.10 -9.46
C VAL A 144 5.85 -0.21 -10.74
N GLY A 145 5.45 0.37 -11.88
CA GLY A 145 6.15 0.16 -13.15
C GLY A 145 7.57 0.75 -13.17
N ASP A 146 7.87 1.73 -12.31
CA ASP A 146 9.22 2.29 -12.20
C ASP A 146 10.15 1.34 -11.41
N LEU A 147 9.60 0.44 -10.58
CA LEU A 147 10.36 -0.62 -9.90
C LEU A 147 10.90 -1.70 -10.84
N LEU A 148 10.45 -1.72 -12.10
CA LEU A 148 10.88 -2.71 -13.10
C LEU A 148 12.10 -2.24 -13.90
N ASP A 149 12.55 -1.00 -13.68
CA ASP A 149 13.68 -0.39 -14.37
C ASP A 149 14.59 0.30 -13.33
N PRO A 150 15.74 -0.32 -12.99
CA PRO A 150 16.66 0.21 -11.98
C PRO A 150 17.18 1.62 -12.29
N GLU A 151 17.40 1.95 -13.57
CA GLU A 151 17.92 3.26 -13.96
C GLU A 151 16.86 4.34 -13.77
N VAL A 152 15.62 4.06 -14.19
CA VAL A 152 14.48 4.95 -13.98
C VAL A 152 14.20 5.11 -12.48
N LEU A 153 14.21 4.02 -11.71
CA LEU A 153 14.00 4.07 -10.27
C LEU A 153 15.05 4.96 -9.58
N ARG A 154 16.33 4.69 -9.84
CA ARG A 154 17.46 5.44 -9.26
C ARG A 154 17.34 6.93 -9.58
N SER A 155 17.11 7.29 -10.84
CA SER A 155 16.98 8.70 -11.25
C SER A 155 15.86 9.45 -10.52
N ARG A 156 14.74 8.78 -10.22
CA ARG A 156 13.63 9.38 -9.48
C ARG A 156 13.90 9.47 -7.99
N LEU A 157 14.55 8.46 -7.41
CA LEU A 157 14.94 8.47 -6.00
C LEU A 157 15.95 9.58 -5.73
N GLU A 158 16.96 9.73 -6.59
CA GLU A 158 17.95 10.82 -6.54
C GLU A 158 17.30 12.21 -6.63
N TYR A 159 16.15 12.33 -7.30
CA TYR A 159 15.39 13.57 -7.33
C TYR A 159 14.56 13.81 -6.07
N VAL A 160 13.80 12.81 -5.60
CA VAL A 160 12.80 13.00 -4.53
C VAL A 160 13.39 12.90 -3.13
N VAL A 161 14.29 11.95 -2.89
CA VAL A 161 14.79 11.64 -1.54
C VAL A 161 15.57 12.80 -0.91
N PRO A 162 16.44 13.54 -1.63
CA PRO A 162 17.10 14.72 -1.05
C PRO A 162 16.12 15.79 -0.55
N GLN A 163 14.99 15.97 -1.24
CA GLN A 163 13.94 16.91 -0.83
C GLN A 163 13.26 16.42 0.45
N LYS A 164 13.01 15.11 0.57
CA LYS A 164 12.44 14.50 1.77
C LYS A 164 13.39 14.54 2.96
N ARG A 165 14.69 14.33 2.74
CA ARG A 165 15.74 14.49 3.75
C ARG A 165 15.79 15.92 4.27
N ALA A 166 15.76 16.92 3.37
CA ALA A 166 15.73 18.32 3.76
C ALA A 166 14.46 18.66 4.56
N LEU A 167 13.30 18.14 4.14
CA LEU A 167 12.04 18.31 4.89
C LEU A 167 12.15 17.72 6.30
N ALA A 168 12.55 16.45 6.43
CA ALA A 168 12.69 15.77 7.72
C ALA A 168 13.68 16.48 8.66
N ARG A 169 14.86 16.86 8.16
CA ARG A 169 15.91 17.47 8.98
C ARG A 169 15.68 18.96 9.22
N ASP A 170 15.44 19.73 8.17
CA ASP A 170 15.50 21.20 8.21
C ASP A 170 14.16 21.83 8.64
N VAL A 171 13.03 21.14 8.43
CA VAL A 171 11.70 21.60 8.85
C VAL A 171 11.27 20.93 10.16
N TYR A 172 11.42 19.60 10.24
CA TYR A 172 10.95 18.84 11.41
C TYR A 172 12.03 18.51 12.44
N GLY A 173 13.29 18.91 12.21
CA GLY A 173 14.39 18.67 13.16
C GLY A 173 14.64 17.18 13.46
N THR A 174 14.24 16.28 12.56
CA THR A 174 14.35 14.83 12.75
C THR A 174 15.68 14.33 12.20
N GLU A 175 16.37 13.49 12.98
CA GLU A 175 17.56 12.79 12.53
C GLU A 175 17.22 11.81 11.39
N LEU A 176 18.08 11.80 10.37
CA LEU A 176 17.88 10.92 9.22
C LEU A 176 18.36 9.52 9.56
N ASP A 177 17.53 8.52 9.23
CA ASP A 177 17.85 7.10 9.33
C ASP A 177 17.94 6.46 7.94
N ASP A 178 18.11 5.13 7.92
CA ASP A 178 18.24 4.33 6.70
C ASP A 178 16.95 4.35 5.86
N ALA A 179 15.80 4.78 6.41
CA ALA A 179 14.56 4.88 5.65
C ALA A 179 14.63 5.93 4.53
N PHE A 180 15.60 6.83 4.59
CA PHE A 180 15.90 7.79 3.53
C PHE A 180 17.03 7.32 2.61
N ASP A 181 17.47 6.06 2.66
CA ASP A 181 18.43 5.52 1.71
C ASP A 181 17.77 5.23 0.35
N ILE A 182 18.48 5.56 -0.73
CA ILE A 182 18.05 5.27 -2.09
C ILE A 182 18.42 3.85 -2.52
N GLU A 183 19.42 3.23 -1.91
CA GLU A 183 19.92 1.91 -2.33
C GLU A 183 18.97 0.77 -1.92
N GLU A 184 18.30 0.90 -0.77
CA GLU A 184 17.34 -0.12 -0.31
C GLU A 184 16.19 -0.32 -1.33
N PRO A 185 15.47 0.71 -1.80
CA PRO A 185 14.43 0.51 -2.82
C PRO A 185 14.97 0.01 -4.17
N VAL A 186 16.22 0.35 -4.54
CA VAL A 186 16.83 -0.15 -5.79
C VAL A 186 17.03 -1.66 -5.72
N SER A 187 17.25 -2.23 -4.53
CA SER A 187 17.35 -3.67 -4.35
C SER A 187 16.06 -4.43 -4.71
N TYR A 188 14.89 -3.77 -4.73
CA TYR A 188 13.61 -4.41 -5.11
C TYR A 188 13.55 -4.83 -6.58
N THR A 189 14.54 -4.41 -7.39
CA THR A 189 14.65 -4.76 -8.81
C THR A 189 15.39 -6.08 -9.07
N HIS A 190 15.92 -6.73 -8.03
CA HIS A 190 16.75 -7.94 -8.11
C HIS A 190 16.13 -9.17 -7.46
#